data_AF-A0A1A8GAP0-F1
#
_entry.id   AF-A0A1A8GAP0-F1
#
_cell.length_a   1.000
_cell.length_b   1.000
_cell.length_c   1.000
_cell.angle_alpha   90.00
_cell.angle_beta   90.00
_cell.angle_gamma   90.00
#
_symmetry.space_group_name_H-M   'P 1'
#
loop_
_entity.id
_entity.type
_entity.pdbx_description
1 polymer ?
#
loop_
_entity_poly.entity_id
_entity_poly.type
_entity_poly.pdbx_seq_one_letter_code
_entity_poly.pdbx_strand_id
1 'polypeptide(L)'
;NIFSRFFTYFNGIEVTDNCIVNIYPIGEDFYAVTETNYITKVDPDSLETVKKVDLCKYVSVNGVTAHPHTEADGAIYNIGNCFGKNMSLAYNIVKIPPAQKDESDPVEKS
;
A
#
# COMPACT_ATOMS: atom_id res chain seq x y z
N ASN A 1 -6.39 -37.71 -3.52
CA ASN A 1 -7.03 -36.41 -3.24
C ASN A 1 -7.22 -35.65 -4.56
N ILE A 2 -8.33 -35.90 -5.27
CA ILE A 2 -8.58 -35.39 -6.65
C ILE A 2 -9.06 -33.93 -6.65
N PHE A 3 -9.83 -33.54 -5.63
CA PHE A 3 -10.36 -32.18 -5.47
C PHE A 3 -9.26 -31.16 -5.15
N SER A 4 -8.27 -31.52 -4.33
CA SER A 4 -7.11 -30.64 -4.09
C SER A 4 -6.39 -30.27 -5.39
N ARG A 5 -6.21 -31.21 -6.33
CA ARG A 5 -5.53 -30.96 -7.62
C ARG A 5 -6.35 -30.05 -8.55
N PHE A 6 -7.68 -30.11 -8.47
CA PHE A 6 -8.55 -29.23 -9.24
C PHE A 6 -8.55 -27.80 -8.68
N PHE A 7 -8.55 -27.65 -7.35
CA PHE A 7 -8.46 -26.34 -6.69
C PHE A 7 -7.07 -25.69 -6.79
N THR A 8 -5.98 -26.47 -6.90
CA THR A 8 -4.63 -25.90 -7.17
C THR A 8 -4.57 -25.14 -8.50
N TYR A 9 -5.42 -25.47 -9.47
CA TYR A 9 -5.41 -24.84 -10.79
C TYR A 9 -6.08 -23.45 -10.82
N PHE A 10 -6.97 -23.16 -9.86
CA PHE A 10 -7.74 -21.92 -9.81
C PHE A 10 -7.59 -21.21 -8.46
N ASN A 11 -6.36 -21.10 -7.95
CA ASN A 11 -6.09 -20.15 -6.88
C ASN A 11 -6.21 -18.73 -7.48
N GLY A 12 -6.83 -17.80 -6.75
CA GLY A 12 -6.99 -16.42 -7.22
C GLY A 12 -5.65 -15.81 -7.64
N ILE A 13 -5.66 -14.83 -8.55
CA ILE A 13 -4.42 -14.16 -8.98
C ILE A 13 -3.77 -13.52 -7.75
N GLU A 14 -2.62 -14.05 -7.34
CA GLU A 14 -1.83 -13.49 -6.26
C GLU A 14 -1.07 -12.27 -6.79
N VAL A 15 -1.42 -11.08 -6.27
CA VAL A 15 -0.70 -9.84 -6.58
C VAL A 15 0.64 -9.84 -5.86
N THR A 16 1.69 -9.46 -6.57
CA THR A 16 3.07 -9.40 -6.04
C THR A 16 3.19 -8.39 -4.89
N ASP A 17 3.94 -8.78 -3.87
CA ASP A 17 4.36 -7.97 -2.73
C ASP A 17 5.86 -7.67 -2.72
N ASN A 18 6.53 -7.89 -3.86
CA ASN A 18 7.96 -7.66 -4.01
C ASN A 18 8.30 -6.16 -4.06
N CYS A 19 8.62 -5.58 -2.91
CA CYS A 19 8.83 -4.15 -2.70
C CYS A 19 10.26 -3.66 -3.05
N ILE A 20 10.67 -3.80 -4.32
CA ILE A 20 12.06 -3.53 -4.77
C ILE A 20 12.26 -2.17 -5.45
N VAL A 21 11.24 -1.31 -5.52
CA VAL A 21 11.30 -0.10 -6.33
C VAL A 21 11.77 1.11 -5.53
N ASN A 22 11.17 1.36 -4.36
CA ASN A 22 11.49 2.53 -3.56
C ASN A 22 11.21 2.30 -2.07
N ILE A 23 11.68 3.22 -1.22
CA ILE A 23 11.36 3.32 0.20
C ILE A 23 11.00 4.77 0.54
N TYR A 24 9.95 4.99 1.33
CA TYR A 24 9.61 6.33 1.81
C TYR A 24 9.04 6.30 3.24
N PRO A 25 9.25 7.39 4.01
CA PRO A 25 8.70 7.51 5.36
C PRO A 25 7.20 7.84 5.29
N ILE A 26 6.41 7.25 6.19
CA ILE A 26 5.01 7.60 6.45
C ILE A 26 4.87 7.79 7.96
N GLY A 27 4.73 9.05 8.40
CA GLY A 27 4.78 9.36 9.84
C GLY A 27 6.15 9.05 10.43
N GLU A 28 6.18 8.19 11.45
CA GLU A 28 7.43 7.74 12.10
C GLU A 28 7.97 6.42 11.51
N ASP A 29 7.22 5.80 10.60
CA ASP A 29 7.51 4.48 10.05
C ASP A 29 8.08 4.55 8.62
N PHE A 30 8.84 3.54 8.21
CA PHE A 30 9.38 3.41 6.86
C PHE A 30 8.72 2.26 6.10
N TYR A 31 8.39 2.52 4.83
CA TYR A 31 7.72 1.56 3.97
C TYR A 31 8.49 1.34 2.67
N ALA A 32 8.89 0.10 2.42
CA ALA A 32 9.36 -0.36 1.13
C ALA A 32 8.16 -0.61 0.20
N VAL A 33 8.29 -0.20 -1.05
CA VAL A 33 7.19 -0.19 -2.03
C VAL A 33 7.59 -0.70 -3.40
N THR A 34 6.57 -1.11 -4.14
CA THR A 34 6.58 -1.36 -5.59
C THR A 34 5.43 -0.55 -6.21
N GLU A 35 4.77 -1.05 -7.25
CA GLU A 35 3.61 -0.40 -7.88
C GLU A 35 2.30 -1.20 -7.74
N THR A 36 2.13 -1.91 -6.62
CA THR A 36 0.92 -2.67 -6.28
C THR A 36 0.25 -2.12 -5.02
N ASN A 37 -0.81 -2.77 -4.54
CA ASN A 37 -1.49 -2.42 -3.30
C ASN A 37 -0.73 -2.85 -2.03
N TYR A 38 0.28 -3.71 -2.16
CA TYR A 38 1.05 -4.21 -1.03
C TYR A 38 2.29 -3.35 -0.80
N ILE A 39 2.41 -2.82 0.42
CA ILE A 39 3.60 -2.11 0.90
C ILE A 39 4.13 -2.83 2.14
N THR A 40 5.44 -2.77 2.35
CA THR A 40 6.10 -3.49 3.44
C THR A 40 6.75 -2.52 4.41
N LYS A 41 6.28 -2.50 5.66
CA LYS A 41 6.91 -1.77 6.75
C LYS A 41 8.25 -2.42 7.08
N VAL A 42 9.30 -1.62 7.11
CA VAL A 42 10.68 -2.02 7.40
C VAL A 42 11.24 -1.17 8.52
N ASP A 43 12.08 -1.76 9.35
CA ASP A 43 12.86 -1.04 10.36
C ASP A 43 14.10 -0.43 9.68
N PRO A 44 14.31 0.90 9.75
CA PRO A 44 15.44 1.56 9.10
C PRO A 44 16.80 1.21 9.72
N ASP A 45 16.86 0.81 10.99
CA ASP A 45 18.11 0.51 11.70
C ASP A 45 18.50 -0.97 11.54
N SER A 46 17.55 -1.89 11.74
CA SER A 46 17.80 -3.34 11.66
C SER A 46 17.63 -3.92 10.26
N LEU A 47 16.96 -3.19 9.35
CA LEU A 47 16.53 -3.66 8.02
C LEU A 47 15.60 -4.89 8.07
N GLU A 48 15.02 -5.19 9.24
CA GLU A 48 14.08 -6.29 9.38
C GLU A 48 12.71 -5.93 8.79
N THR A 49 12.05 -6.95 8.23
CA THR A 49 10.68 -6.83 7.73
C THR A 49 9.71 -6.88 8.91
N VAL A 50 8.99 -5.79 9.14
CA VAL A 50 8.09 -5.67 10.30
C VAL A 50 6.69 -6.15 9.95
N LYS A 51 6.09 -5.62 8.86
CA LYS A 51 4.68 -5.90 8.54
C LYS A 51 4.38 -5.68 7.05
N LYS A 52 3.59 -6.57 6.47
CA LYS A 52 2.95 -6.37 5.16
C LYS A 52 1.62 -5.63 5.34
N VAL A 53 1.43 -4.55 4.59
CA VAL A 53 0.22 -3.72 4.61
C VAL A 53 -0.47 -3.78 3.26
N ASP A 54 -1.79 -3.90 3.29
CA ASP A 54 -2.66 -3.93 2.11
C ASP A 54 -3.42 -2.60 2.03
N LEU A 55 -3.09 -1.77 1.06
CA LEU A 55 -3.69 -0.44 0.87
C LEU A 55 -5.17 -0.52 0.49
N CYS A 56 -5.62 -1.60 -0.15
CA CYS A 56 -7.02 -1.81 -0.53
C CYS A 56 -7.96 -1.85 0.68
N LYS A 57 -7.43 -2.11 1.89
CA LYS A 57 -8.22 -2.14 3.13
C LYS A 57 -8.55 -0.75 3.66
N TYR A 58 -7.82 0.28 3.23
CA TYR A 58 -7.95 1.65 3.74
C TYR A 58 -8.45 2.60 2.67
N VAL A 59 -8.01 2.43 1.42
CA VAL A 59 -8.36 3.32 0.32
C VAL A 59 -8.78 2.53 -0.92
N SER A 60 -9.77 3.05 -1.64
CA SER A 60 -10.29 2.42 -2.87
C SER A 60 -9.37 2.67 -4.06
N VAL A 61 -8.25 1.94 -4.10
CA VAL A 61 -7.28 1.90 -5.19
C VAL A 61 -6.84 0.46 -5.44
N ASN A 62 -6.55 0.09 -6.68
CA ASN A 62 -6.04 -1.25 -7.01
C ASN A 62 -4.51 -1.33 -6.81
N GLY A 63 -3.83 -0.20 -6.84
CA GLY A 63 -2.40 -0.04 -6.59
C GLY A 63 -2.03 1.44 -6.59
N VAL A 64 -0.86 1.77 -6.04
CA VAL A 64 -0.33 3.14 -6.01
C VAL A 64 1.08 3.17 -6.58
N THR A 65 1.57 4.34 -6.99
CA THR A 65 2.94 4.45 -7.50
C THR A 65 3.99 4.29 -6.40
N ALA A 66 5.21 3.91 -6.77
CA ALA A 66 6.36 3.91 -5.86
C ALA A 66 6.92 5.32 -5.58
N HIS A 67 6.36 6.38 -6.18
CA HIS A 67 6.89 7.73 -6.17
C HIS A 67 5.88 8.74 -5.58
N PRO A 68 5.57 8.65 -4.28
CA PRO A 68 4.73 9.64 -3.65
C PRO A 68 5.45 10.99 -3.52
N HIS A 69 4.65 12.05 -3.39
CA HIS A 69 5.14 13.38 -3.05
C HIS A 69 4.86 13.70 -1.59
N THR A 70 5.90 14.09 -0.86
CA THR A 70 5.80 14.53 0.53
C THR A 70 5.79 16.06 0.60
N GLU A 71 4.78 16.62 1.27
CA GLU A 71 4.69 18.05 1.57
C GLU A 71 5.56 18.43 2.77
N ALA A 72 5.80 19.73 2.95
CA ALA A 72 6.64 20.24 4.04
C ALA A 72 6.06 20.01 5.45
N ASP A 73 4.75 19.76 5.55
CA ASP A 73 4.05 19.42 6.80
C ASP A 73 4.12 17.91 7.13
N GLY A 74 4.68 17.09 6.24
CA GLY A 74 4.74 15.63 6.36
C GLY A 74 3.54 14.89 5.76
N ALA A 75 2.59 15.57 5.12
CA ALA A 75 1.52 14.92 4.37
C ALA A 75 2.09 14.25 3.10
N ILE A 76 1.54 13.10 2.74
CA ILE A 76 2.00 12.31 1.59
C ILE A 76 0.88 12.17 0.57
N TYR A 77 1.18 12.49 -0.67
CA TYR A 77 0.26 12.34 -1.79
C TYR A 77 0.78 11.28 -2.75
N ASN A 78 -0.11 10.40 -3.16
CA ASN A 78 0.17 9.39 -4.18
C ASN A 78 -1.03 9.30 -5.13
N ILE A 79 -0.84 8.61 -6.25
CA ILE A 79 -1.88 8.36 -7.24
C ILE A 79 -1.99 6.86 -7.47
N GLY A 80 -3.22 6.39 -7.63
CA GLY A 80 -3.53 4.99 -7.89
C GLY A 80 -4.70 4.84 -8.83
N ASN A 81 -4.76 3.73 -9.56
CA ASN A 81 -5.92 3.40 -10.38
C ASN A 81 -7.05 2.84 -9.52
N CYS A 82 -8.30 3.07 -9.95
CA CYS A 82 -9.49 2.57 -9.26
C CYS A 82 -10.62 2.29 -10.26
N PHE A 83 -11.66 1.57 -9.80
CA PHE A 83 -12.91 1.46 -10.53
C PHE A 83 -13.80 2.65 -10.21
N GLY A 84 -13.99 3.52 -11.19
CA GLY A 84 -14.84 4.70 -11.11
C GLY A 84 -16.32 4.38 -11.30
N LYS A 85 -17.15 5.43 -11.22
CA LYS A 85 -18.59 5.31 -11.49
C LYS A 85 -18.83 4.81 -12.91
N ASN A 86 -19.94 4.10 -13.11
CA ASN A 86 -20.35 3.52 -14.40
C ASN A 86 -19.34 2.52 -14.99
N MET A 87 -18.66 1.74 -14.14
CA MET A 87 -17.66 0.74 -14.56
C MET A 87 -16.52 1.33 -15.41
N SER A 88 -16.17 2.59 -15.18
CA SER A 88 -15.05 3.24 -15.87
C SER A 88 -13.75 3.05 -15.10
N LEU A 89 -12.62 3.12 -15.80
CA LEU A 89 -11.30 3.22 -15.17
C LEU A 89 -11.07 4.68 -14.77
N ALA A 90 -10.67 4.90 -13.53
CA ALA A 90 -10.35 6.21 -13.00
C ALA A 90 -9.04 6.17 -12.21
N TYR A 91 -8.55 7.35 -11.84
CA TYR A 91 -7.40 7.51 -10.96
C TYR A 91 -7.82 8.30 -9.74
N ASN A 92 -7.47 7.80 -8.55
CA ASN A 92 -7.67 8.47 -7.29
C ASN A 92 -6.34 9.04 -6.80
N ILE A 93 -6.39 10.26 -6.26
CA ILE A 93 -5.30 10.83 -5.47
C ILE A 93 -5.50 10.39 -4.03
N VAL A 94 -4.52 9.69 -3.49
CA VAL A 94 -4.46 9.25 -2.10
C VAL A 94 -3.69 10.30 -1.31
N LYS A 95 -4.27 10.79 -0.22
CA LYS A 95 -3.60 11.66 0.75
C LYS A 95 -3.48 10.91 2.06
N ILE A 96 -2.26 10.75 2.55
CA ILE A 96 -1.98 10.25 3.90
C ILE A 96 -1.63 11.48 4.76
N PRO A 97 -2.38 11.71 5.86
CA PRO A 97 -2.11 12.85 6.73
C PRO A 97 -0.75 12.69 7.44
N PRO A 98 -0.13 13.80 7.87
CA PRO A 98 1.08 13.73 8.69
C PRO A 98 0.77 13.05 10.02
N ALA A 99 1.78 12.41 10.63
CA ALA A 99 1.64 11.83 11.96
C ALA A 99 1.17 12.90 12.96
N GLN A 100 0.01 12.68 13.57
CA GLN A 100 -0.44 13.46 14.72
C GLN A 100 0.37 13.02 15.94
N LYS A 101 0.73 13.96 16.82
CA LYS A 101 1.46 13.70 18.08
C LYS A 101 0.73 12.79 19.09
N ASP A 102 -0.42 12.23 18.73
CA ASP A 102 -1.20 11.31 19.56
C ASP A 102 -1.06 9.89 18.99
N GLU A 103 -0.60 8.96 19.85
CA GLU A 103 -0.30 7.52 19.69
C GLU A 103 -1.36 6.64 18.97
N SER A 104 -1.86 7.06 17.80
CA SER A 104 -2.80 6.28 17.00
C SER A 104 -2.27 6.13 15.57
N ASP A 105 -2.13 4.87 15.17
CA ASP A 105 -1.56 4.41 13.90
C ASP A 105 -2.19 5.19 12.71
N PRO A 106 -1.41 5.98 11.94
CA PRO A 106 -1.93 6.92 10.93
C PRO A 106 -2.69 6.24 9.78
N VAL A 107 -2.60 4.91 9.69
CA VAL A 107 -3.28 4.09 8.69
C VAL A 107 -4.76 3.84 9.06
N GLU A 108 -5.16 3.96 10.34
CA GLU A 108 -6.54 3.68 10.77
C GLU A 108 -7.54 4.83 10.59
N LYS A 109 -7.08 6.04 10.23
CA LYS A 109 -7.94 7.25 10.14
C LYS A 109 -8.35 7.67 8.72
N SER A 110 -8.16 6.81 7.71
CA SER A 110 -8.55 7.09 6.31
C SER A 110 -9.96 6.61 5.99
#